data_AF-A0A950R455-F1
#
_entry.id   AF-A0A950R455-F1
#
_cell.length_a   1.000
_cell.length_b   1.000
_cell.length_c   1.000
_cell.angle_alpha   90.00
_cell.angle_beta   90.00
_cell.angle_gamma   90.00
#
_symmetry.space_group_name_H-M   'P 1'
#
loop_
_entity.id
_entity.type
_entity.pdbx_description
1 polymer ?
#
loop_
_entity_poly.entity_id
_entity_poly.type
_entity_poly.pdbx_seq_one_letter_code
_entity_poly.pdbx_strand_id
1 'polypeptide(L)'
;MPAQEPQEVNIKQAKNTLNRLAKRALEGERNFITIRSAKGIQRLQLVPVRDRNPLPGYGMFKGVLNLPPGWDSQAADDAADREGAKLFSGDEQ
;
A
#
# COMPACT_ATOMS: atom_id res chain seq x y z
N MET A 1 -31.68 -3.31 -11.65
CA MET A 1 -30.90 -2.21 -12.26
C MET A 1 -29.94 -2.84 -13.27
N PRO A 2 -29.89 -2.41 -14.53
CA PRO A 2 -28.94 -2.98 -15.49
C PRO A 2 -27.52 -2.71 -14.98
N ALA A 3 -26.71 -3.77 -14.87
CA ALA A 3 -25.30 -3.62 -14.54
C ALA A 3 -24.63 -2.86 -15.69
N GLN A 4 -24.29 -1.59 -15.46
CA GLN A 4 -23.53 -0.81 -16.44
C GLN A 4 -22.19 -1.51 -16.69
N GLU A 5 -21.91 -1.74 -17.97
CA GLU A 5 -20.68 -2.39 -18.38
C GLU A 5 -19.47 -1.57 -17.90
N PRO A 6 -18.43 -2.23 -17.36
CA PRO A 6 -17.27 -1.53 -16.84
C PRO A 6 -16.56 -0.78 -17.96
N GLN A 7 -16.39 0.53 -17.80
CA GLN A 7 -15.69 1.36 -18.77
C GLN A 7 -14.17 1.18 -18.62
N GLU A 8 -13.50 0.82 -19.71
CA GLU A 8 -12.03 0.68 -19.73
C GLU A 8 -11.40 1.72 -20.65
N VAL A 9 -10.39 2.43 -20.14
CA VAL A 9 -9.64 3.47 -20.87
C VAL A 9 -8.14 3.28 -20.71
N ASN A 10 -7.35 3.68 -21.70
CA ASN A 10 -5.91 3.69 -21.54
C ASN A 10 -5.43 4.89 -20.70
N ILE A 11 -4.21 4.83 -20.18
CA ILE A 11 -3.65 5.90 -19.34
C ILE A 11 -3.60 7.28 -20.04
N LYS A 12 -3.41 7.32 -21.36
CA LYS A 12 -3.37 8.59 -22.12
C LYS A 12 -4.76 9.24 -22.16
N GLN A 13 -5.80 8.45 -22.42
CA GLN A 13 -7.20 8.89 -22.38
C GLN A 13 -7.63 9.27 -20.98
N ALA A 14 -7.19 8.50 -19.98
CA ALA A 14 -7.49 8.77 -18.57
C ALA A 14 -6.96 10.14 -18.14
N LYS A 15 -5.72 10.49 -18.51
CA LYS A 15 -5.14 11.81 -18.21
C LYS A 15 -5.97 12.96 -18.79
N ASN A 16 -6.48 12.81 -20.01
CA ASN A 16 -7.27 13.85 -20.67
C ASN A 16 -8.72 13.93 -20.16
N THR A 17 -9.25 12.86 -19.55
CA THR A 17 -10.67 12.77 -19.17
C THR A 17 -10.88 12.41 -17.70
N LEU A 18 -9.88 12.64 -16.85
CA LEU A 18 -9.86 12.20 -15.45
C LEU A 18 -11.05 12.71 -14.66
N ASN A 19 -11.40 13.99 -14.79
CA ASN A 19 -12.56 14.57 -14.11
C ASN A 19 -13.88 13.85 -14.44
N ARG A 20 -14.05 13.43 -15.70
CA ARG A 20 -15.25 12.69 -16.13
C ARG A 20 -15.26 11.28 -15.53
N LEU A 21 -14.12 10.60 -15.54
CA LEU A 21 -13.96 9.27 -14.95
C LEU A 21 -14.18 9.30 -13.44
N ALA A 22 -13.70 10.34 -12.75
CA ALA A 22 -13.91 10.51 -11.32
C ALA A 22 -15.39 10.73 -10.96
N LYS A 23 -16.12 11.55 -11.72
CA LYS A 23 -17.58 11.73 -11.54
C LYS A 23 -18.34 10.42 -11.69
N ARG A 24 -18.04 9.66 -12.75
CA ARG A 24 -18.63 8.33 -13.00
C ARG A 24 -18.35 7.36 -11.85
N ALA A 25 -17.12 7.32 -11.36
CA ALA A 25 -16.77 6.49 -10.20
C ALA A 25 -17.56 6.88 -8.96
N LEU A 26 -17.79 8.19 -8.73
CA LEU A 26 -18.64 8.69 -7.63
C LEU A 26 -20.13 8.35 -7.81
N GLU A 27 -20.59 8.16 -9.04
CA GLU A 27 -21.95 7.71 -9.38
C GLU A 27 -22.11 6.18 -9.26
N GLY A 28 -21.02 5.45 -8.95
CA GLY A 28 -21.03 3.99 -8.79
C GLY A 28 -20.64 3.21 -10.04
N GLU A 29 -20.23 3.89 -11.12
CA GLU A 29 -19.76 3.23 -12.33
C GLU A 29 -18.38 2.61 -12.12
N ARG A 30 -18.20 1.37 -12.58
CA ARG A 30 -16.91 0.68 -12.54
C ARG A 30 -16.03 1.18 -13.68
N ASN A 31 -14.96 1.87 -13.34
CA ASN A 31 -14.02 2.45 -14.29
C ASN A 31 -12.64 1.80 -14.13
N PHE A 32 -12.05 1.36 -15.25
CA PHE A 32 -10.72 0.76 -15.31
C PHE A 32 -9.77 1.59 -16.16
N ILE A 33 -8.53 1.74 -15.69
CA ILE A 33 -7.43 2.41 -16.38
C ILE A 33 -6.36 1.37 -16.71
N THR A 34 -6.08 1.21 -17.99
CA THR A 34 -5.08 0.27 -18.49
C THR A 34 -3.79 1.01 -18.83
N ILE A 35 -2.68 0.53 -18.27
CA ILE A 35 -1.33 1.05 -18.45
C ILE A 35 -0.51 -0.01 -19.17
N ARG A 36 0.00 0.32 -20.36
CA ARG A 36 0.94 -0.54 -21.09
C ARG A 36 2.36 -0.03 -20.86
N SER A 37 3.24 -0.89 -20.39
CA SER A 37 4.66 -0.60 -20.14
C SER A 37 5.55 -1.72 -20.67
N ALA A 38 6.88 -1.54 -20.62
CA ALA A 38 7.84 -2.59 -20.95
C ALA A 38 7.69 -3.85 -20.07
N LYS A 39 7.08 -3.72 -18.87
CA LYS A 39 6.82 -4.82 -17.94
C LYS A 39 5.45 -5.50 -18.16
N GLY A 40 4.72 -5.12 -19.21
CA GLY A 40 3.39 -5.67 -19.54
C GLY A 40 2.23 -4.69 -19.36
N ILE A 41 1.02 -5.24 -19.32
CA ILE A 41 -0.24 -4.51 -19.21
C ILE A 41 -0.73 -4.57 -17.76
N GLN A 42 -0.86 -3.42 -17.12
CA GLN A 42 -1.46 -3.27 -15.79
C GLN A 42 -2.88 -2.71 -15.94
N ARG A 43 -3.84 -3.28 -15.21
CA ARG A 43 -5.22 -2.83 -15.15
C ARG A 43 -5.53 -2.32 -13.75
N LEU A 44 -5.88 -1.04 -13.64
CA LEU A 44 -6.19 -0.39 -12.37
C LEU A 44 -7.67 -0.04 -12.31
N GLN A 45 -8.30 -0.20 -11.15
CA GLN A 45 -9.68 0.25 -10.93
C GLN A 45 -9.69 1.61 -10.25
N LEU A 46 -10.49 2.54 -10.77
CA LEU A 46 -10.76 3.81 -10.11
C LEU A 46 -11.91 3.62 -9.11
N VAL A 47 -11.66 3.93 -7.84
CA VAL A 47 -12.64 3.79 -6.75
C VAL A 47 -12.74 5.10 -5.96
N PRO A 48 -13.96 5.51 -5.54
CA PRO A 48 -14.13 6.60 -4.60
C PRO A 48 -13.41 6.35 -3.28
N VAL A 49 -12.91 7.42 -2.64
CA VAL A 49 -12.21 7.30 -1.34
C VAL A 49 -13.15 6.78 -0.25
N ARG A 50 -14.43 7.14 -0.28
CA ARG A 50 -15.44 6.60 0.64
C ARG A 50 -15.63 5.08 0.53
N ASP A 51 -15.29 4.51 -0.62
CA ASP A 51 -15.38 3.07 -0.91
C ASP A 51 -14.04 2.36 -0.65
N ARG A 52 -13.01 3.09 -0.21
CA ARG A 52 -11.83 2.47 0.40
C ARG A 52 -12.22 1.97 1.77
N ASN A 53 -12.65 0.71 1.83
CA ASN A 53 -12.29 -0.09 2.99
C ASN A 53 -10.75 -0.06 3.03
N PRO A 54 -10.09 0.45 4.09
CA PRO A 54 -8.63 0.47 4.13
C PRO A 54 -8.15 -0.94 3.85
N LEU A 55 -7.38 -1.12 2.78
CA LEU A 55 -6.76 -2.41 2.46
C LEU A 55 -6.06 -2.88 3.74
N PRO A 56 -6.36 -4.08 4.27
CA PRO A 56 -5.58 -4.65 5.35
C PRO A 56 -4.21 -4.98 4.75
N GLY A 57 -3.25 -4.07 4.83
CA GLY A 57 -1.93 -4.36 4.26
C GLY A 57 -0.89 -3.25 4.21
N TYR A 58 -1.26 -1.97 4.18
CA TYR A 58 -0.24 -0.90 4.15
C TYR A 58 -0.52 0.15 5.21
N GLY A 59 0.22 0.07 6.32
CA GLY A 59 0.24 1.07 7.39
C GLY A 59 -0.29 0.60 8.75
N MET A 60 -1.02 -0.51 8.84
CA MET A 60 -1.60 -0.99 10.11
C MET A 60 -0.59 -1.56 11.11
N PHE A 61 0.68 -1.79 10.71
CA PHE A 61 1.74 -2.22 11.62
C PHE A 61 2.65 -1.08 12.12
N LYS A 62 2.39 0.19 11.75
CA LYS A 62 3.05 1.32 12.41
C LYS A 62 2.36 1.55 13.76
N GLY A 63 2.85 0.90 14.81
CA GLY A 63 2.51 1.26 16.19
C GLY A 63 2.25 0.12 17.18
N VAL A 64 2.25 -1.16 16.76
CA VAL A 64 2.12 -2.28 17.70
C VAL A 64 3.52 -2.81 18.01
N LEU A 65 4.22 -2.13 18.92
CA LEU A 65 5.45 -2.63 19.52
C LEU A 65 5.04 -3.66 20.59
N ASN A 66 5.06 -4.94 20.26
CA ASN A 66 4.86 -6.00 21.24
C ASN A 66 6.13 -6.16 22.06
N LEU A 67 6.24 -5.34 23.11
CA LEU A 67 7.33 -5.41 24.06
C LEU A 67 7.09 -6.58 25.03
N PRO A 68 8.03 -7.53 25.14
CA PRO A 68 7.91 -8.61 26.11
C PRO A 68 7.95 -8.05 27.54
N PRO A 69 7.35 -8.74 28.53
CA PRO A 69 7.47 -8.35 29.94
C PRO A 69 8.95 -8.25 30.35
N GLY A 70 9.34 -7.14 30.97
CA GLY A 70 10.73 -6.87 31.35
C GLY A 70 11.62 -6.33 30.22
N TRP A 71 11.04 -5.87 29.11
CA TRP A 71 11.77 -5.14 28.06
C TRP A 71 12.50 -3.89 28.58
N ASP A 72 12.03 -3.34 29.71
CA ASP A 72 12.57 -2.18 30.42
C ASP A 72 13.49 -2.57 31.60
N SER A 73 13.86 -3.85 31.70
CA SER A 73 14.77 -4.32 32.73
C SER A 73 16.23 -4.13 32.34
N GLN A 74 17.10 -3.90 33.32
CA GLN A 74 18.55 -3.83 33.11
C GLN A 74 19.10 -5.07 32.39
N ALA A 75 18.50 -6.25 32.63
CA ALA A 75 18.89 -7.47 31.95
C ALA A 75 18.58 -7.46 30.44
N ALA A 76 17.53 -6.74 30.02
CA ALA A 76 17.21 -6.54 28.61
C ALA A 76 18.19 -5.55 27.95
N ASP A 77 18.56 -4.48 28.66
CA ASP A 77 19.58 -3.52 28.21
C ASP A 77 20.95 -4.21 28.03
N ASP A 78 21.39 -4.98 29.03
CA ASP A 78 22.65 -5.71 28.98
C ASP A 78 22.69 -6.75 27.83
N ALA A 79 21.53 -7.31 27.46
CA ALA A 79 21.40 -8.23 26.34
C ALA A 79 21.43 -7.49 24.99
N ALA A 80 20.77 -6.34 24.88
CA ALA A 80 20.77 -5.50 23.69
C ALA A 80 22.18 -4.95 23.39
N ASP A 81 22.92 -4.52 24.41
CA ASP A 81 24.29 -4.05 24.28
C ASP A 81 25.23 -5.17 23.82
N ARG A 82 25.04 -6.39 24.34
CA ARG A 82 25.84 -7.56 23.92
C ARG A 82 25.58 -7.94 22.46
N GLU A 83 24.33 -7.91 22.01
CA GLU A 83 23.98 -8.20 20.61
C GLU A 83 24.38 -7.06 19.67
N GLY A 84 24.24 -5.80 20.10
CA GLY A 84 24.74 -4.63 19.38
C GLY A 84 26.25 -4.69 19.18
N ALA A 85 27.00 -5.05 20.22
CA ALA A 85 28.45 -5.23 20.13
C ALA A 85 28.84 -6.27 19.08
N LYS A 86 28.12 -7.40 18.96
CA LYS A 86 28.35 -8.42 17.92
C LYS A 86 28.03 -7.91 16.51
N LEU A 87 26.99 -7.08 16.37
CA LEU A 87 26.58 -6.52 15.07
C LEU A 87 27.62 -5.56 14.48
N PHE A 88 28.44 -4.93 15.32
CA PHE A 88 29.47 -3.97 14.92
C PHE A 88 30.90 -4.51 15.04
N SER A 89 31.08 -5.81 15.29
CA SER A 89 32.41 -6.43 15.46
C SER A 89 32.76 -7.58 14.49
N GLY A 90 32.10 -7.69 13.34
CA GLY A 90 32.58 -8.52 12.21
C GLY A 90 32.04 -7.98 10.88
N ASP A 91 32.80 -7.79 9.79
CA ASP A 91 34.12 -8.30 9.42
C ASP A 91 34.93 -7.23 8.65
N GLU A 92 36.12 -6.88 9.15
CA GLU A 92 37.27 -6.54 8.30
C GLU A 92 38.18 -7.77 8.25
N GLN A 93 37.96 -8.65 7.27
CA GLN A 93 38.97 -9.54 6.70
C GLN A 93 38.76 -9.67 5.20
#